data_AF-A0A8J5FUE7-F1
#
_entry.id   AF-A0A8J5FUE7-F1
#
_cell.length_a   1.000
_cell.length_b   1.000
_cell.length_c   1.000
_cell.angle_alpha   90.00
_cell.angle_beta   90.00
_cell.angle_gamma   90.00
#
_symmetry.space_group_name_H-M   'P 1'
#
loop_
_entity.id
_entity.type
_entity.pdbx_description
1 polymer ?
#
loop_
_entity_poly.entity_id
_entity_poly.type
_entity_poly.pdbx_seq_one_letter_code
_entity_poly.pdbx_strand_id
1 'polypeptide(L)'
;MLLHVSTAYVVGEQSGLILEKRFGMGETLRGDSDHYLDIEAEIELAETRKMELQADPNVTEAAQRQAMKELGLKRAKLFGWPNTYVFTKAMGEMVLGHLRPAELPLVILRPTIILSTLREPLPGWIEGTRTVDSLIIGYAKGKLSCLFGDLDLISDVVSGGSSLSFVMFIFGIGISSNRLSADVQIPGDMVVNAMAAAMAAHAGEGGEFIYHVGSSVRNPVAFSLIEQCGFRYFLENPRVTKSGKMRKTKRMPVFKNMFFFRAFMALRFKLPLELMHLVSLLSGGTIFASEYKKLNRIYKFGMHLVDLYQPYVFFKGRFDDKNLEGLRRSMAPRVDGEVNMFDFDPKHVDWELYFSTIHIPGVMKYSCK
;
A
#
# COMPACT_ATOMS: atom_id res chain seq x y z
N MET A 1 -10.02 2.29 27.41
CA MET A 1 -9.40 1.57 26.28
C MET A 1 -9.02 2.57 25.18
N LEU A 2 -7.93 2.31 24.46
CA LEU A 2 -7.51 3.01 23.25
C LEU A 2 -7.27 1.97 22.14
N LEU A 3 -7.85 2.20 20.96
CA LEU A 3 -7.63 1.39 19.76
C LEU A 3 -6.72 2.17 18.80
N HIS A 4 -5.56 1.60 18.48
CA HIS A 4 -4.66 2.12 17.45
C HIS A 4 -4.71 1.23 16.20
N VAL A 5 -5.15 1.79 15.08
CA VAL A 5 -5.09 1.13 13.77
C VAL A 5 -3.73 1.43 13.13
N SER A 6 -2.82 0.46 13.17
CA SER A 6 -1.48 0.47 12.58
C SER A 6 -1.49 -0.19 11.18
N THR A 7 -0.47 -0.97 10.85
CA THR A 7 -0.38 -1.84 9.67
C THR A 7 0.59 -3.00 9.95
N ALA A 8 0.42 -4.15 9.32
CA ALA A 8 1.28 -5.33 9.55
C ALA A 8 2.75 -5.11 9.12
N TYR A 9 3.00 -4.23 8.14
CA TYR A 9 4.35 -3.95 7.60
C TYR A 9 5.17 -2.97 8.44
N VAL A 10 4.78 -2.70 9.69
CA VAL A 10 5.70 -2.08 10.67
C VAL A 10 6.98 -2.90 10.87
N VAL A 11 6.99 -4.19 10.50
CA VAL A 11 8.19 -5.05 10.45
C VAL A 11 9.07 -4.85 9.20
N GLY A 12 8.72 -3.94 8.29
CA GLY A 12 9.49 -3.63 7.09
C GLY A 12 9.54 -4.78 6.08
N GLU A 13 10.73 -5.33 5.84
CA GLU A 13 11.03 -6.28 4.75
C GLU A 13 11.25 -7.74 5.23
N GLN A 14 10.83 -8.06 6.46
CA GLN A 14 11.00 -9.40 7.05
C GLN A 14 10.34 -10.53 6.21
N SER A 15 10.89 -11.74 6.33
CA SER A 15 10.42 -12.92 5.58
C SER A 15 10.20 -14.13 6.48
N GLY A 16 9.40 -15.10 6.03
CA GLY A 16 8.94 -16.22 6.87
C GLY A 16 7.68 -15.87 7.65
N LEU A 17 7.48 -16.50 8.82
CA LEU A 17 6.31 -16.23 9.67
C LEU A 17 6.57 -15.04 10.59
N ILE A 18 5.71 -14.02 10.50
CA ILE A 18 5.82 -12.77 11.24
C ILE A 18 4.81 -12.80 12.39
N LEU A 19 5.31 -12.82 13.62
CA LEU A 19 4.52 -12.95 14.85
C LEU A 19 4.00 -11.59 15.34
N GLU A 20 2.90 -11.62 16.09
CA GLU A 20 2.20 -10.46 16.70
C GLU A 20 3.00 -9.87 17.90
N LYS A 21 4.25 -9.46 17.67
CA LYS A 21 5.16 -8.87 18.67
C LYS A 21 4.95 -7.37 18.84
N ARG A 22 5.07 -6.86 20.06
CA ARG A 22 5.22 -5.41 20.35
C ARG A 22 6.61 -4.90 19.99
N PHE A 23 6.74 -3.59 19.82
CA PHE A 23 8.04 -2.91 19.77
C PHE A 23 8.47 -2.45 21.17
N GLY A 24 9.78 -2.40 21.41
CA GLY A 24 10.37 -1.59 22.47
C GLY A 24 10.49 -0.12 22.06
N MET A 25 10.50 0.80 23.04
CA MET A 25 10.84 2.20 22.79
C MET A 25 12.28 2.27 22.24
N GLY A 26 12.47 2.98 21.12
CA GLY A 26 13.76 3.11 20.46
C GLY A 26 14.24 1.90 19.63
N GLU A 27 13.44 0.84 19.48
CA GLU A 27 13.76 -0.31 18.63
C GLU A 27 13.88 0.07 17.15
N THR A 28 14.76 -0.60 16.40
CA THR A 28 14.94 -0.38 14.95
C THR A 28 14.95 -1.70 14.17
N LEU A 29 14.59 -1.66 12.89
CA LEU A 29 14.58 -2.85 12.04
C LEU A 29 15.96 -3.31 11.56
N ARG A 30 17.04 -2.63 11.97
CA ARG A 30 18.41 -2.93 11.53
C ARG A 30 19.02 -4.11 12.27
N GLY A 31 18.64 -4.32 13.53
CA GLY A 31 19.24 -5.33 14.39
C GLY A 31 20.70 -5.07 14.75
N ASP A 32 21.24 -3.88 14.45
CA ASP A 32 22.52 -3.41 14.99
C ASP A 32 22.31 -2.61 16.29
N SER A 33 23.33 -2.59 17.14
CA SER A 33 23.32 -1.88 18.43
C SER A 33 23.44 -0.37 18.31
N ASP A 34 23.77 0.12 17.11
CA ASP A 34 24.35 1.44 16.90
C ASP A 34 23.27 2.48 16.54
N HIS A 35 22.07 2.01 16.17
CA HIS A 35 20.90 2.84 15.88
C HIS A 35 19.82 2.65 16.96
N TYR A 36 19.71 3.63 17.86
CA TYR A 36 18.56 3.84 18.74
C TYR A 36 17.61 4.89 18.13
N LEU A 37 16.31 4.63 18.14
CA LEU A 37 15.29 5.55 17.61
C LEU A 37 14.76 6.51 18.69
N ASP A 38 15.41 7.66 18.80
CA ASP A 38 14.91 8.80 19.59
C ASP A 38 13.75 9.47 18.82
N ILE A 39 12.50 9.23 19.26
CA ILE A 39 11.29 9.66 18.54
C ILE A 39 11.07 11.17 18.71
N GLU A 40 11.37 11.68 19.89
CA GLU A 40 11.33 13.09 20.24
C GLU A 40 12.30 13.90 19.34
N ALA A 41 13.52 13.41 19.13
CA ALA A 41 14.49 14.03 18.22
C ALA A 41 14.09 13.90 16.73
N GLU A 42 13.40 12.82 16.32
CA GLU A 42 12.82 12.73 14.96
C GLU A 42 11.72 13.78 14.74
N ILE A 43 10.90 14.05 15.75
CA ILE A 43 9.87 15.09 15.70
C ILE A 43 10.53 16.47 15.64
N GLU A 44 11.47 16.79 16.53
CA GLU A 44 12.19 18.07 16.53
C GLU A 44 12.91 18.32 15.19
N LEU A 45 13.56 17.30 14.62
CA LEU A 45 14.22 17.39 13.32
C LEU A 45 13.22 17.68 12.19
N ALA A 46 12.04 17.06 12.22
CA ALA A 46 10.99 17.28 11.23
C ALA A 46 10.34 18.67 11.37
N GLU A 47 10.13 19.15 12.60
CA GLU A 47 9.56 20.47 12.86
C GLU A 47 10.55 21.59 12.54
N THR A 48 11.80 21.48 12.98
CA THR A 48 12.88 22.44 12.65
C THR A 48 13.04 22.57 11.14
N ARG A 49 13.16 21.43 10.42
CA ARG A 49 13.31 21.47 8.96
C ARG A 49 12.08 22.05 8.25
N LYS A 50 10.88 21.83 8.78
CA LYS A 50 9.66 22.45 8.28
C LYS A 50 9.67 23.97 8.50
N MET A 51 10.10 24.45 9.67
CA MET A 51 10.22 25.89 9.97
C MET A 51 11.24 26.58 9.05
N GLU A 52 12.43 26.00 8.87
CA GLU A 52 13.44 26.48 7.91
C GLU A 52 12.86 26.65 6.50
N LEU A 53 12.19 25.61 6.00
CA LEU A 53 11.60 25.57 4.65
C LEU A 53 10.43 26.57 4.48
N GLN A 54 9.75 26.92 5.57
CA GLN A 54 8.68 27.93 5.57
C GLN A 54 9.19 29.37 5.75
N ALA A 55 10.38 29.55 6.34
CA ALA A 55 11.02 30.85 6.52
C ALA A 55 11.77 31.36 5.29
N ASP A 56 12.25 30.47 4.40
CA ASP A 56 12.93 30.87 3.15
C ASP A 56 11.91 31.26 2.04
N PRO A 57 11.82 32.56 1.66
CA PRO A 57 10.88 33.02 0.65
C PRO A 57 11.18 32.51 -0.77
N ASN A 58 12.38 31.92 -1.00
CA ASN A 58 12.77 31.36 -2.29
C ASN A 58 12.21 29.94 -2.49
N VAL A 59 11.75 29.26 -1.44
CA VAL A 59 11.33 27.85 -1.49
C VAL A 59 9.82 27.74 -1.70
N THR A 60 9.42 27.50 -2.94
CA THR A 60 8.00 27.25 -3.29
C THR A 60 7.41 26.10 -2.46
N GLU A 61 6.11 26.15 -2.16
CA GLU A 61 5.40 25.12 -1.39
C GLU A 61 5.60 23.69 -1.95
N ALA A 62 5.68 23.55 -3.28
CA ALA A 62 5.98 22.28 -3.94
C ALA A 62 7.38 21.74 -3.62
N ALA A 63 8.38 22.63 -3.49
CA ALA A 63 9.73 22.28 -3.06
C ALA A 63 9.79 21.98 -1.55
N GLN A 64 9.06 22.73 -0.70
CA GLN A 64 8.91 22.42 0.73
C GLN A 64 8.36 20.99 0.91
N ARG A 65 7.25 20.67 0.23
CA ARG A 65 6.61 19.34 0.24
C ARG A 65 7.56 18.23 -0.26
N GLN A 66 8.41 18.51 -1.24
CA GLN A 66 9.37 17.54 -1.76
C GLN A 66 10.52 17.30 -0.77
N ALA A 67 11.11 18.37 -0.20
CA ALA A 67 12.18 18.28 0.78
C ALA A 67 11.75 17.52 2.06
N MET A 68 10.51 17.73 2.54
CA MET A 68 9.97 16.97 3.67
C MET A 68 9.75 15.48 3.36
N LYS A 69 9.37 15.12 2.13
CA LYS A 69 9.31 13.71 1.69
C LYS A 69 10.69 13.07 1.64
N GLU A 70 11.69 13.80 1.13
CA GLU A 70 13.07 13.31 1.04
C GLU A 70 13.69 13.13 2.43
N LEU A 71 13.45 14.05 3.37
CA LEU A 71 13.82 13.88 4.77
C LEU A 71 13.15 12.63 5.36
N GLY A 72 11.82 12.53 5.31
CA GLY A 72 11.08 11.42 5.90
C GLY A 72 11.47 10.06 5.33
N LEU A 73 11.84 9.98 4.05
CA LEU A 73 12.33 8.74 3.44
C LEU A 73 13.78 8.42 3.85
N LYS A 74 14.64 9.45 3.99
CA LYS A 74 16.01 9.30 4.50
C LYS A 74 16.00 8.81 5.95
N ARG A 75 15.14 9.36 6.81
CA ARG A 75 15.01 8.93 8.21
C ARG A 75 14.48 7.50 8.34
N ALA A 76 13.37 7.17 7.65
CA ALA A 76 12.85 5.80 7.65
C ALA A 76 13.93 4.77 7.26
N LYS A 77 14.67 5.03 6.18
CA LYS A 77 15.76 4.14 5.72
C LYS A 77 16.97 4.12 6.65
N LEU A 78 17.24 5.19 7.40
CA LEU A 78 18.31 5.20 8.40
C LEU A 78 18.05 4.15 9.50
N PHE A 79 16.80 3.98 9.93
CA PHE A 79 16.41 3.01 10.96
C PHE A 79 15.86 1.67 10.41
N GLY A 80 16.02 1.42 9.10
CA GLY A 80 15.68 0.15 8.45
C GLY A 80 14.25 0.02 7.91
N TRP A 81 13.41 1.05 7.99
CA TRP A 81 12.07 1.04 7.38
C TRP A 81 12.10 1.45 5.89
N PRO A 82 11.40 0.71 5.00
CA PRO A 82 11.40 1.01 3.56
C PRO A 82 10.73 2.33 3.19
N ASN A 83 9.75 2.78 3.97
CA ASN A 83 9.04 4.06 3.76
C ASN A 83 8.55 4.72 5.06
N THR A 84 8.24 6.02 4.97
CA THR A 84 7.84 6.88 6.10
C THR A 84 6.47 6.54 6.70
N TYR A 85 5.59 5.86 5.96
CA TYR A 85 4.29 5.45 6.48
C TYR A 85 4.44 4.30 7.48
N VAL A 86 5.19 3.24 7.13
CA VAL A 86 5.44 2.14 8.08
C VAL A 86 6.31 2.57 9.26
N PHE A 87 7.25 3.51 9.04
CA PHE A 87 8.07 4.12 10.08
C PHE A 87 7.25 4.92 11.11
N THR A 88 6.38 5.82 10.64
CA THR A 88 5.51 6.61 11.55
C THR A 88 4.44 5.74 12.24
N LYS A 89 4.05 4.61 11.64
CA LYS A 89 3.24 3.59 12.33
C LYS A 89 4.01 2.86 13.44
N ALA A 90 5.24 2.43 13.20
CA ALA A 90 6.06 1.83 14.25
C ALA A 90 6.32 2.79 15.42
N MET A 91 6.68 4.05 15.14
CA MET A 91 6.82 5.09 16.18
C MET A 91 5.52 5.32 16.96
N GLY A 92 4.36 5.35 16.27
CA GLY A 92 3.05 5.47 16.91
C GLY A 92 2.72 4.30 17.85
N GLU A 93 3.11 3.08 17.48
CA GLU A 93 3.01 1.91 18.37
C GLU A 93 3.95 2.01 19.58
N MET A 94 5.19 2.45 19.40
CA MET A 94 6.17 2.62 20.49
C MET A 94 5.70 3.67 21.51
N VAL A 95 5.27 4.84 21.05
CA VAL A 95 4.79 5.94 21.90
C VAL A 95 3.57 5.52 22.72
N LEU A 96 2.60 4.82 22.13
CA LEU A 96 1.44 4.27 22.85
C LEU A 96 1.80 3.07 23.73
N GLY A 97 2.81 2.30 23.32
CA GLY A 97 3.43 1.21 24.08
C GLY A 97 4.10 1.69 25.37
N HIS A 98 4.64 2.92 25.36
CA HIS A 98 5.47 3.45 26.45
C HIS A 98 4.77 4.51 27.33
N LEU A 99 4.03 5.46 26.75
CA LEU A 99 3.55 6.65 27.46
C LEU A 99 2.13 6.53 28.07
N ARG A 100 1.41 5.42 27.83
CA ARG A 100 0.06 5.24 28.39
C ARG A 100 0.10 4.83 29.87
N PRO A 101 -0.92 5.15 30.68
CA PRO A 101 -1.14 4.50 31.97
C PRO A 101 -1.34 2.99 31.80
N ALA A 102 -0.80 2.18 32.72
CA ALA A 102 -0.88 0.72 32.64
C ALA A 102 -2.32 0.19 32.73
N GLU A 103 -3.19 0.96 33.37
CA GLU A 103 -4.62 0.71 33.55
C GLU A 103 -5.44 1.00 32.29
N LEU A 104 -4.86 1.64 31.26
CA LEU A 104 -5.53 1.95 30.01
C LEU A 104 -5.34 0.79 29.01
N PRO A 105 -6.40 0.02 28.67
CA PRO A 105 -6.30 -1.06 27.68
C PRO A 105 -5.83 -0.52 26.33
N LEU A 106 -4.76 -1.09 25.77
CA LEU A 106 -4.29 -0.76 24.42
C LEU A 106 -4.54 -1.93 23.47
N VAL A 107 -5.29 -1.68 22.40
CA VAL A 107 -5.43 -2.60 21.27
C VAL A 107 -4.69 -2.00 20.08
N ILE A 108 -3.67 -2.71 19.58
CA ILE A 108 -2.98 -2.38 18.33
C ILE A 108 -3.52 -3.32 17.26
N LEU A 109 -4.44 -2.83 16.42
CA LEU A 109 -4.82 -3.56 15.23
C LEU A 109 -3.81 -3.25 14.13
N ARG A 110 -3.11 -4.29 13.66
CA ARG A 110 -2.27 -4.27 12.48
C ARG A 110 -3.03 -4.96 11.34
N PRO A 111 -3.98 -4.29 10.67
CA PRO A 111 -4.44 -4.83 9.41
C PRO A 111 -3.22 -5.02 8.53
N THR A 112 -3.22 -6.08 7.74
CA THR A 112 -2.40 -6.10 6.55
C THR A 112 -2.88 -4.91 5.70
N ILE A 113 -3.87 -5.18 4.86
CA ILE A 113 -4.41 -4.45 3.72
C ILE A 113 -5.94 -4.99 3.80
N ILE A 114 -7.25 -4.56 3.63
CA ILE A 114 -8.35 -3.56 3.28
C ILE A 114 -8.84 -3.25 1.80
N LEU A 115 -9.27 -4.22 0.96
CA LEU A 115 -9.78 -3.93 -0.41
C LEU A 115 -11.20 -3.33 -0.31
N SER A 116 -12.04 -3.55 -1.31
CA SER A 116 -13.48 -3.38 -1.15
C SER A 116 -14.04 -4.23 -0.01
N THR A 117 -15.17 -3.81 0.49
CA THR A 117 -16.04 -4.60 1.35
C THR A 117 -16.56 -5.86 0.63
N LEU A 118 -16.67 -6.98 1.35
CA LEU A 118 -17.19 -8.26 0.84
C LEU A 118 -18.73 -8.26 0.86
N ARG A 119 -19.32 -7.80 1.97
CA ARG A 119 -20.76 -7.79 2.24
C ARG A 119 -21.23 -6.37 2.61
N GLU A 120 -20.62 -5.75 3.62
CA GLU A 120 -21.20 -4.56 4.29
C GLU A 120 -20.34 -3.30 4.15
N PRO A 121 -20.91 -2.08 4.03
CA PRO A 121 -22.36 -1.79 3.95
C PRO A 121 -22.96 -2.09 2.57
N LEU A 122 -22.11 -2.29 1.56
CA LEU A 122 -22.47 -2.73 0.21
C LEU A 122 -21.31 -3.58 -0.35
N PRO A 123 -21.54 -4.69 -1.07
CA PRO A 123 -20.47 -5.43 -1.73
C PRO A 123 -19.71 -4.58 -2.76
N GLY A 124 -18.39 -4.67 -2.77
CA GLY A 124 -17.54 -3.97 -3.75
C GLY A 124 -17.35 -2.47 -3.47
N TRP A 125 -17.83 -1.94 -2.34
CA TRP A 125 -17.68 -0.52 -2.00
C TRP A 125 -16.24 -0.18 -1.60
N ILE A 126 -15.75 0.95 -2.11
CA ILE A 126 -14.40 1.47 -1.87
C ILE A 126 -14.50 2.98 -1.69
N GLU A 127 -13.92 3.50 -0.60
CA GLU A 127 -13.63 4.93 -0.49
C GLU A 127 -12.29 5.26 -1.17
N GLY A 128 -12.36 6.06 -2.23
CA GLY A 128 -11.20 6.59 -2.95
C GLY A 128 -10.66 5.67 -4.04
N THR A 129 -9.34 5.54 -4.07
CA THR A 129 -8.60 4.67 -5.00
C THR A 129 -7.28 4.30 -4.32
N ARG A 130 -7.03 3.00 -4.16
CA ARG A 130 -5.82 2.42 -3.57
C ARG A 130 -4.84 1.96 -4.66
N THR A 131 -3.71 1.38 -4.28
CA THR A 131 -2.70 0.91 -5.22
C THR A 131 -3.19 -0.25 -6.10
N VAL A 132 -3.88 -1.26 -5.54
CA VAL A 132 -4.44 -2.37 -6.33
C VAL A 132 -5.51 -1.85 -7.30
N ASP A 133 -6.42 -1.00 -6.83
CA ASP A 133 -7.39 -0.28 -7.65
C ASP A 133 -6.70 0.51 -8.78
N SER A 134 -5.56 1.13 -8.51
CA SER A 134 -4.78 1.89 -9.50
C SER A 134 -4.19 1.00 -10.60
N LEU A 135 -3.83 -0.25 -10.29
CA LEU A 135 -3.46 -1.25 -11.30
C LEU A 135 -4.68 -1.57 -12.17
N ILE A 136 -5.82 -1.88 -11.55
CA ILE A 136 -7.08 -2.23 -12.23
C ILE A 136 -7.54 -1.08 -13.14
N ILE A 137 -7.53 0.18 -12.66
CA ILE A 137 -7.91 1.38 -13.40
C ILE A 137 -6.91 1.72 -14.50
N GLY A 138 -5.61 1.57 -14.25
CA GLY A 138 -4.58 1.76 -15.26
C GLY A 138 -4.71 0.75 -16.40
N TYR A 139 -5.05 -0.49 -16.07
CA TYR A 139 -5.32 -1.57 -17.03
C TYR A 139 -6.63 -1.32 -17.78
N ALA A 140 -7.69 -0.88 -17.09
CA ALA A 140 -8.95 -0.42 -17.68
C ALA A 140 -8.75 0.69 -18.73
N LYS A 141 -7.95 1.70 -18.39
CA LYS A 141 -7.63 2.82 -19.28
C LYS A 141 -6.60 2.42 -20.35
N GLY A 142 -6.07 1.19 -20.30
CA GLY A 142 -5.09 0.64 -21.24
C GLY A 142 -3.82 1.47 -21.30
N LYS A 143 -3.36 1.97 -20.15
CA LYS A 143 -2.16 2.82 -20.00
C LYS A 143 -0.93 2.06 -19.50
N LEU A 144 -1.11 0.82 -19.02
CA LEU A 144 -0.02 0.00 -18.50
C LEU A 144 0.78 -0.67 -19.63
N SER A 145 2.10 -0.69 -19.47
CA SER A 145 3.04 -1.35 -20.40
C SER A 145 3.52 -2.72 -19.91
N CYS A 146 3.69 -2.86 -18.59
CA CYS A 146 4.21 -4.05 -17.91
C CYS A 146 3.86 -3.99 -16.41
N LEU A 147 3.98 -5.13 -15.72
CA LEU A 147 4.09 -5.20 -14.26
C LEU A 147 5.48 -5.71 -13.88
N PHE A 148 5.83 -5.56 -12.60
CA PHE A 148 6.93 -6.29 -11.97
C PHE A 148 6.42 -6.95 -10.69
N GLY A 149 7.15 -7.95 -10.20
CA GLY A 149 6.74 -8.77 -9.06
C GLY A 149 6.79 -10.24 -9.41
N ASP A 150 6.73 -11.09 -8.38
CA ASP A 150 6.61 -12.52 -8.54
C ASP A 150 5.15 -12.97 -8.32
N LEU A 151 4.51 -13.43 -9.40
CA LEU A 151 3.09 -13.82 -9.37
C LEU A 151 2.79 -15.03 -8.47
N ASP A 152 3.81 -15.81 -8.11
CA ASP A 152 3.67 -17.01 -7.27
C ASP A 152 3.82 -16.68 -5.77
N LEU A 153 4.09 -15.41 -5.42
CA LEU A 153 4.04 -14.94 -4.04
C LEU A 153 2.61 -14.68 -3.57
N ILE A 154 2.43 -14.85 -2.26
CA ILE A 154 1.15 -14.62 -1.57
C ILE A 154 0.94 -13.12 -1.38
N SER A 155 -0.24 -12.65 -1.78
CA SER A 155 -0.68 -11.26 -1.74
C SER A 155 -1.37 -10.91 -0.41
N ASP A 156 -0.61 -10.99 0.69
CA ASP A 156 -0.80 -10.11 1.85
C ASP A 156 0.29 -9.02 1.75
N VAL A 157 0.35 -8.26 0.64
CA VAL A 157 1.40 -7.25 0.43
C VAL A 157 1.06 -6.19 -0.61
N VAL A 158 1.82 -5.09 -0.53
CA VAL A 158 1.83 -3.81 -1.27
C VAL A 158 1.36 -2.65 -0.39
N SER A 159 2.18 -2.32 0.62
CA SER A 159 1.97 -1.16 1.50
C SER A 159 2.68 0.08 0.95
N GLY A 160 1.92 1.12 0.61
CA GLY A 160 2.49 2.43 0.33
C GLY A 160 1.44 3.50 0.07
N GLY A 161 0.95 4.15 1.13
CA GLY A 161 0.01 5.26 0.98
C GLY A 161 0.49 6.32 -0.02
N SER A 162 -0.41 6.71 -0.93
CA SER A 162 -0.31 7.93 -1.76
C SER A 162 0.67 8.00 -2.95
N SER A 163 1.01 6.90 -3.65
CA SER A 163 1.86 7.05 -4.85
C SER A 163 1.70 6.11 -6.07
N LEU A 164 1.38 4.80 -5.96
CA LEU A 164 1.46 3.93 -7.16
C LEU A 164 0.52 4.34 -8.32
N SER A 165 -0.57 5.06 -8.02
CA SER A 165 -1.49 5.68 -8.99
C SER A 165 -0.78 6.54 -10.06
N PHE A 166 0.40 7.10 -9.74
CA PHE A 166 1.20 7.90 -10.67
C PHE A 166 2.25 7.09 -11.47
N VAL A 167 2.66 5.89 -11.04
CA VAL A 167 3.48 4.98 -11.89
C VAL A 167 2.69 4.56 -13.13
N MET A 168 1.40 4.33 -12.94
CA MET A 168 0.49 3.89 -14.01
C MET A 168 -0.01 5.03 -14.91
N PHE A 169 0.60 6.21 -14.77
CA PHE A 169 0.25 7.45 -15.45
C PHE A 169 1.19 7.83 -16.60
N ILE A 170 2.35 7.16 -16.70
CA ILE A 170 3.52 7.57 -17.50
C ILE A 170 3.19 7.69 -19.01
N PHE A 171 2.12 7.06 -19.50
CA PHE A 171 1.67 7.11 -20.90
C PHE A 171 0.34 7.83 -21.14
N GLY A 172 0.02 8.82 -20.30
CA GLY A 172 -0.71 10.01 -20.74
C GLY A 172 -1.96 10.43 -19.95
N ILE A 173 -1.86 11.60 -19.32
CA ILE A 173 -2.95 12.55 -18.98
C ILE A 173 -3.99 12.12 -17.91
N GLY A 174 -4.22 13.02 -16.96
CA GLY A 174 -5.54 13.30 -16.36
C GLY A 174 -6.10 12.33 -15.34
N ILE A 175 -5.60 12.38 -14.10
CA ILE A 175 -6.35 12.11 -12.85
C ILE A 175 -5.82 13.11 -11.83
N SER A 176 -6.70 13.92 -11.24
CA SER A 176 -6.37 14.70 -10.04
C SER A 176 -6.83 13.90 -8.82
N SER A 177 -5.96 13.72 -7.84
CA SER A 177 -6.36 13.23 -6.52
C SER A 177 -5.40 13.76 -5.46
N ASN A 178 -5.89 14.73 -4.68
CA ASN A 178 -5.46 14.89 -3.29
C ASN A 178 -6.33 13.93 -2.46
N ARG A 179 -5.73 13.27 -1.45
CA ARG A 179 -6.28 12.16 -0.66
C ARG A 179 -6.26 10.81 -1.38
N LEU A 180 -5.10 10.16 -1.27
CA LEU A 180 -4.91 8.72 -1.44
C LEU A 180 -4.59 8.17 -0.05
N SER A 181 -5.50 7.39 0.53
CA SER A 181 -5.35 6.79 1.86
C SER A 181 -4.33 5.64 1.87
N ALA A 182 -4.17 4.95 3.01
CA ALA A 182 -3.34 3.74 3.11
C ALA A 182 -3.75 2.67 2.08
N ASP A 183 -2.85 1.72 1.81
CA ASP A 183 -3.03 0.66 0.80
C ASP A 183 -3.42 -0.68 1.40
N VAL A 184 -4.39 -1.34 0.75
CA VAL A 184 -5.28 -2.26 1.46
C VAL A 184 -6.14 -3.16 0.46
N GLN A 185 -6.48 -4.51 0.43
CA GLN A 185 -6.17 -5.95 0.93
C GLN A 185 -7.41 -6.82 1.40
N ILE A 186 -7.38 -7.59 2.51
CA ILE A 186 -8.55 -8.27 3.15
C ILE A 186 -9.85 -7.43 3.05
N PRO A 187 -11.06 -7.99 2.96
CA PRO A 187 -12.28 -7.17 2.90
C PRO A 187 -12.43 -6.16 4.04
N GLY A 188 -12.84 -4.92 3.72
CA GLY A 188 -12.84 -3.82 4.70
C GLY A 188 -13.79 -4.00 5.88
N ASP A 189 -14.92 -4.66 5.64
CA ASP A 189 -15.88 -5.11 6.64
C ASP A 189 -15.25 -6.11 7.64
N MET A 190 -14.40 -7.03 7.19
CA MET A 190 -13.71 -7.95 8.11
C MET A 190 -12.76 -7.20 9.07
N VAL A 191 -12.12 -6.10 8.65
CA VAL A 191 -11.30 -5.31 9.57
C VAL A 191 -12.16 -4.48 10.53
N VAL A 192 -13.27 -3.90 10.07
CA VAL A 192 -14.22 -3.22 10.98
C VAL A 192 -14.80 -4.18 12.01
N ASN A 193 -15.13 -5.41 11.61
CA ASN A 193 -15.59 -6.47 12.50
C ASN A 193 -14.50 -6.90 13.50
N ALA A 194 -13.25 -7.04 13.06
CA ALA A 194 -12.12 -7.30 13.96
C ALA A 194 -11.86 -6.14 14.95
N MET A 195 -12.00 -4.88 14.52
CA MET A 195 -11.93 -3.71 15.39
C MET A 195 -13.02 -3.75 16.46
N ALA A 196 -14.28 -3.97 16.06
CA ALA A 196 -15.42 -4.02 16.96
C ALA A 196 -15.32 -5.18 17.96
N ALA A 197 -14.91 -6.36 17.50
CA ALA A 197 -14.71 -7.53 18.36
C ALA A 197 -13.58 -7.31 19.39
N ALA A 198 -12.43 -6.75 18.98
CA ALA A 198 -11.33 -6.46 19.90
C ALA A 198 -11.70 -5.34 20.89
N MET A 199 -12.47 -4.34 20.46
CA MET A 199 -13.01 -3.30 21.34
C MET A 199 -14.00 -3.86 22.37
N ALA A 200 -14.86 -4.80 21.98
CA ALA A 200 -15.82 -5.42 22.87
C ALA A 200 -15.14 -6.35 23.91
N ALA A 201 -14.13 -7.12 23.49
CA ALA A 201 -13.39 -8.02 24.37
C ALA A 201 -12.59 -7.27 25.46
N HIS A 202 -11.85 -6.22 25.08
CA HIS A 202 -10.90 -5.54 25.98
C HIS A 202 -11.42 -4.23 26.58
N ALA A 203 -12.74 -4.02 26.57
CA ALA A 203 -13.37 -2.77 27.03
C ALA A 203 -12.97 -2.38 28.48
N GLY A 204 -12.69 -3.38 29.33
CA GLY A 204 -12.25 -3.22 30.73
C GLY A 204 -11.01 -4.02 31.14
N GLU A 205 -10.25 -4.59 30.19
CA GLU A 205 -9.07 -5.42 30.49
C GLU A 205 -7.76 -4.63 30.40
N GLY A 206 -7.10 -4.36 31.52
CA GLY A 206 -5.78 -3.72 31.51
C GLY A 206 -4.74 -4.59 30.78
N GLY A 207 -4.05 -4.04 29.77
CA GLY A 207 -3.12 -4.83 28.96
C GLY A 207 -2.68 -4.18 27.64
N GLU A 208 -2.08 -5.01 26.79
CA GLU A 208 -1.64 -4.69 25.43
C GLU A 208 -1.99 -5.88 24.52
N PHE A 209 -2.80 -5.63 23.50
CA PHE A 209 -3.32 -6.68 22.61
C PHE A 209 -2.97 -6.32 21.16
N ILE A 210 -2.25 -7.21 20.46
CA ILE A 210 -1.78 -6.97 19.09
C ILE A 210 -2.42 -8.01 18.17
N TYR A 211 -3.05 -7.50 17.11
CA TYR A 211 -3.83 -8.30 16.16
C TYR A 211 -3.40 -8.06 14.71
N HIS A 212 -2.80 -9.05 14.06
CA HIS A 212 -2.65 -9.05 12.61
C HIS A 212 -3.97 -9.41 11.95
N VAL A 213 -4.52 -8.52 11.12
CA VAL A 213 -5.70 -8.85 10.28
C VAL A 213 -5.21 -9.13 8.86
N GLY A 214 -4.86 -10.39 8.60
CA GLY A 214 -4.25 -10.89 7.36
C GLY A 214 -4.79 -12.26 6.93
N SER A 215 -4.47 -12.68 5.71
CA SER A 215 -4.99 -13.92 5.10
C SER A 215 -3.91 -14.98 4.85
N SER A 216 -2.65 -14.57 4.75
CA SER A 216 -1.51 -15.34 4.22
C SER A 216 -1.19 -16.66 4.92
N VAL A 217 -1.62 -16.84 6.18
CA VAL A 217 -1.45 -18.09 6.93
C VAL A 217 -2.65 -19.04 6.76
N ARG A 218 -3.88 -18.53 6.61
CA ARG A 218 -5.13 -19.32 6.71
C ARG A 218 -5.93 -19.47 5.43
N ASN A 219 -5.91 -18.46 4.56
CA ASN A 219 -6.55 -18.47 3.26
C ASN A 219 -5.72 -17.61 2.29
N PRO A 220 -4.50 -18.04 1.92
CA PRO A 220 -3.59 -17.26 1.11
C PRO A 220 -4.07 -17.10 -0.34
N VAL A 221 -4.14 -15.86 -0.82
CA VAL A 221 -4.28 -15.53 -2.25
C VAL A 221 -2.90 -15.29 -2.89
N ALA A 222 -2.68 -15.75 -4.13
CA ALA A 222 -1.47 -15.43 -4.90
C ALA A 222 -1.72 -14.29 -5.89
N PHE A 223 -0.68 -13.49 -6.20
CA PHE A 223 -0.77 -12.41 -7.21
C PHE A 223 -1.19 -12.93 -8.61
N SER A 224 -0.86 -14.18 -8.94
CA SER A 224 -1.30 -14.87 -10.15
C SER A 224 -2.82 -14.99 -10.28
N LEU A 225 -3.57 -15.15 -9.17
CA LEU A 225 -5.03 -15.18 -9.20
C LEU A 225 -5.61 -13.80 -9.51
N ILE A 226 -5.01 -12.75 -8.94
CA ILE A 226 -5.42 -11.35 -9.15
C ILE A 226 -5.18 -10.93 -10.62
N GLU A 227 -4.04 -11.31 -11.22
CA GLU A 227 -3.76 -11.09 -12.66
C GLU A 227 -4.78 -11.82 -13.55
N GLN A 228 -5.09 -13.08 -13.22
CA GLN A 228 -6.03 -13.89 -14.01
C GLN A 228 -7.46 -13.36 -13.92
N CYS A 229 -7.95 -13.02 -12.72
CA CYS A 229 -9.27 -12.40 -12.54
C CYS A 229 -9.35 -11.05 -13.27
N GLY A 230 -8.29 -10.23 -13.18
CA GLY A 230 -8.18 -8.97 -13.94
C GLY A 230 -8.24 -9.19 -15.45
N PHE A 231 -7.42 -10.10 -15.99
CA PHE A 231 -7.40 -10.40 -17.41
C PHE A 231 -8.75 -10.95 -17.90
N ARG A 232 -9.34 -11.90 -17.18
CA ARG A 232 -10.62 -12.54 -17.51
C ARG A 232 -11.78 -11.53 -17.50
N TYR A 233 -11.95 -10.81 -16.39
CA TYR A 233 -13.01 -9.80 -16.26
C TYR A 233 -12.99 -8.79 -17.41
N PHE A 234 -11.81 -8.29 -17.79
CA PHE A 234 -11.68 -7.32 -18.87
C PHE A 234 -11.66 -7.93 -20.28
N LEU A 235 -11.58 -9.25 -20.43
CA LEU A 235 -11.81 -9.95 -21.69
C LEU A 235 -13.33 -10.09 -21.94
N GLU A 236 -14.08 -10.44 -20.89
CA GLU A 236 -15.54 -10.59 -20.86
C GLU A 236 -16.27 -9.23 -20.89
N ASN A 237 -15.67 -8.20 -20.30
CA ASN A 237 -16.17 -6.82 -20.28
C ASN A 237 -15.27 -5.89 -21.14
N PRO A 238 -15.33 -6.00 -22.49
CA PRO A 238 -14.44 -5.27 -23.38
C PRO A 238 -14.77 -3.77 -23.42
N ARG A 239 -13.83 -2.97 -22.91
CA ARG A 239 -14.01 -1.53 -22.64
C ARG A 239 -14.08 -0.70 -23.92
N VAL A 240 -15.08 0.17 -24.05
CA VAL A 240 -15.26 1.07 -25.19
C VAL A 240 -14.61 2.44 -24.92
N THR A 241 -13.97 3.06 -25.93
CA THR A 241 -13.46 4.44 -25.81
C THR A 241 -14.59 5.47 -25.90
N LYS A 242 -14.31 6.73 -25.49
CA LYS A 242 -15.17 7.89 -25.80
C LYS A 242 -15.47 8.09 -27.30
N SER A 243 -14.75 7.39 -28.18
CA SER A 243 -14.93 7.37 -29.64
C SER A 243 -15.57 6.08 -30.16
N GLY A 244 -16.28 5.33 -29.32
CA GLY A 244 -17.01 4.11 -29.71
C GLY A 244 -16.14 2.89 -30.04
N LYS A 245 -14.81 3.00 -29.97
CA LYS A 245 -13.89 1.92 -30.36
C LYS A 245 -13.62 0.97 -29.18
N MET A 246 -13.91 -0.31 -29.38
CA MET A 246 -13.59 -1.36 -28.41
C MET A 246 -12.06 -1.50 -28.23
N ARG A 247 -11.60 -1.48 -26.98
CA ARG A 247 -10.20 -1.75 -26.61
C ARG A 247 -9.97 -3.24 -26.48
N LYS A 248 -9.16 -3.82 -27.38
CA LYS A 248 -8.69 -5.21 -27.26
C LYS A 248 -7.87 -5.39 -25.97
N THR A 249 -8.35 -6.24 -25.09
CA THR A 249 -7.66 -6.67 -23.87
C THR A 249 -6.47 -7.56 -24.23
N LYS A 250 -5.35 -7.39 -23.52
CA LYS A 250 -4.09 -8.13 -23.70
C LYS A 250 -3.49 -8.43 -22.33
N ARG A 251 -2.96 -9.64 -22.10
CA ARG A 251 -2.10 -9.87 -20.93
C ARG A 251 -0.88 -8.97 -21.01
N MET A 252 -0.36 -8.59 -19.85
CA MET A 252 0.83 -7.75 -19.73
C MET A 252 2.06 -8.62 -19.46
N PRO A 253 3.26 -8.24 -19.92
CA PRO A 253 4.48 -8.85 -19.42
C PRO A 253 4.66 -8.51 -17.94
N VAL A 254 4.96 -9.54 -17.13
CA VAL A 254 5.24 -9.40 -15.69
C VAL A 254 6.69 -9.81 -15.44
N PHE A 255 7.49 -8.89 -14.89
CA PHE A 255 8.92 -9.10 -14.68
C PHE A 255 9.21 -9.56 -13.24
N LYS A 256 9.50 -10.86 -13.08
CA LYS A 256 9.95 -11.46 -11.81
C LYS A 256 11.34 -11.00 -11.33
N ASN A 257 12.15 -10.37 -12.20
CA ASN A 257 13.51 -9.96 -11.88
C ASN A 257 13.72 -8.47 -12.21
N MET A 258 14.20 -7.71 -11.23
CA MET A 258 14.44 -6.27 -11.33
C MET A 258 15.48 -5.88 -12.37
N PHE A 259 16.46 -6.73 -12.70
CA PHE A 259 17.38 -6.47 -13.79
C PHE A 259 16.66 -6.38 -15.14
N PHE A 260 15.85 -7.40 -15.48
CA PHE A 260 15.09 -7.41 -16.73
C PHE A 260 14.01 -6.31 -16.76
N PHE A 261 13.37 -6.01 -15.63
CA PHE A 261 12.44 -4.86 -15.54
C PHE A 261 13.16 -3.53 -15.82
N ARG A 262 14.28 -3.24 -15.14
CA ARG A 262 15.04 -2.00 -15.34
C ARG A 262 15.60 -1.91 -16.75
N ALA A 263 16.05 -3.02 -17.34
CA ALA A 263 16.46 -3.10 -18.74
C ALA A 263 15.30 -2.78 -19.72
N PHE A 264 14.12 -3.37 -19.51
CA PHE A 264 12.92 -3.06 -20.29
C PHE A 264 12.54 -1.58 -20.19
N MET A 265 12.49 -1.01 -18.98
CA MET A 265 12.20 0.41 -18.75
C MET A 265 13.25 1.32 -19.42
N ALA A 266 14.53 0.95 -19.36
CA ALA A 266 15.61 1.69 -20.00
C ALA A 266 15.47 1.67 -21.53
N LEU A 267 15.34 0.49 -22.15
CA LEU A 267 15.19 0.32 -23.59
C LEU A 267 13.93 1.02 -24.12
N ARG A 268 12.79 0.81 -23.45
CA ARG A 268 11.48 1.22 -23.96
C ARG A 268 11.14 2.68 -23.67
N PHE A 269 11.73 3.30 -22.65
CA PHE A 269 11.40 4.66 -22.22
C PHE A 269 12.61 5.58 -22.00
N LYS A 270 13.70 5.12 -21.36
CA LYS A 270 14.88 5.96 -21.14
C LYS A 270 15.62 6.29 -22.44
N LEU A 271 15.92 5.31 -23.29
CA LEU A 271 16.68 5.57 -24.52
C LEU A 271 15.97 6.55 -25.49
N PRO A 272 14.65 6.43 -25.76
CA PRO A 272 13.92 7.45 -26.53
C PRO A 272 13.93 8.83 -25.87
N LEU A 273 13.88 8.88 -24.54
CA LEU A 273 13.91 10.13 -23.76
C LEU A 273 15.27 10.84 -23.87
N GLU A 274 16.40 10.13 -23.74
CA GLU A 274 17.72 10.74 -23.89
C GLU A 274 18.05 11.05 -25.37
N LEU A 275 17.53 10.29 -26.34
CA LEU A 275 17.59 10.67 -27.76
C LEU A 275 16.85 11.99 -28.02
N MET A 276 15.67 12.17 -27.41
CA MET A 276 14.94 13.44 -27.46
C MET A 276 15.69 14.57 -26.73
N HIS A 277 16.49 14.27 -25.69
CA HIS A 277 17.40 15.24 -25.08
C HIS A 277 18.47 15.71 -26.06
N LEU A 278 19.12 14.77 -26.76
CA LEU A 278 20.18 15.06 -27.73
C LEU A 278 19.66 15.93 -28.89
N VAL A 279 18.49 15.60 -29.45
CA VAL A 279 17.81 16.44 -30.46
C VAL A 279 17.51 17.83 -29.90
N SER A 280 17.09 17.92 -28.64
CA SER A 280 16.83 19.20 -27.99
C SER A 280 18.09 20.06 -27.86
N LEU A 281 19.21 19.50 -27.39
CA LEU A 281 20.50 20.18 -27.30
C LEU A 281 21.00 20.65 -28.67
N LEU A 282 20.96 19.77 -29.69
CA LEU A 282 21.38 20.09 -31.06
C LEU A 282 20.52 21.19 -31.71
N SER A 283 19.26 21.34 -31.28
CA SER A 283 18.35 22.42 -31.71
C SER A 283 18.51 23.74 -30.94
N GLY A 284 19.53 23.88 -30.08
CA GLY A 284 19.66 25.03 -29.19
C GLY A 284 18.53 25.15 -28.15
N GLY A 285 17.86 24.04 -27.82
CA GLY A 285 16.70 23.98 -26.94
C GLY A 285 15.37 24.42 -27.58
N THR A 286 15.34 24.74 -28.87
CA THR A 286 14.10 25.16 -29.56
C THR A 286 13.11 24.00 -29.76
N ILE A 287 13.62 22.78 -29.96
CA ILE A 287 12.83 21.57 -30.19
C ILE A 287 12.80 20.71 -28.91
N PHE A 288 11.63 20.18 -28.58
CA PHE A 288 11.34 19.23 -27.47
C PHE A 288 11.82 19.57 -26.04
N ALA A 289 12.45 20.72 -25.76
CA ALA A 289 13.05 21.00 -24.45
C ALA A 289 12.04 20.97 -23.27
N SER A 290 10.82 21.45 -23.50
CA SER A 290 9.72 21.42 -22.53
C SER A 290 9.21 19.99 -22.30
N GLU A 291 8.98 19.24 -23.37
CA GLU A 291 8.45 17.87 -23.31
C GLU A 291 9.48 16.88 -22.74
N TYR A 292 10.78 17.06 -23.01
CA TYR A 292 11.86 16.34 -22.31
C TYR A 292 11.83 16.61 -20.80
N LYS A 293 11.80 17.88 -20.38
CA LYS A 293 11.78 18.23 -18.95
C LYS A 293 10.56 17.62 -18.24
N LYS A 294 9.41 17.58 -18.91
CA LYS A 294 8.16 16.94 -18.46
C LYS A 294 8.27 15.41 -18.39
N LEU A 295 8.64 14.74 -19.48
CA LEU A 295 8.73 13.27 -19.52
C LEU A 295 9.87 12.71 -18.65
N ASN A 296 10.98 13.43 -18.49
CA ASN A 296 12.07 13.04 -17.59
C ASN A 296 11.67 13.13 -16.11
N ARG A 297 10.95 14.19 -15.71
CA ARG A 297 10.36 14.27 -14.35
C ARG A 297 9.42 13.08 -14.10
N ILE A 298 8.55 12.76 -15.06
CA ILE A 298 7.62 11.63 -14.98
C ILE A 298 8.37 10.28 -14.91
N TYR A 299 9.40 10.07 -15.74
CA TYR A 299 10.22 8.84 -15.71
C TYR A 299 10.98 8.67 -14.38
N LYS A 300 11.65 9.72 -13.90
CA LYS A 300 12.38 9.70 -12.63
C LYS A 300 11.46 9.41 -11.45
N PHE A 301 10.28 10.05 -11.42
CA PHE A 301 9.27 9.78 -10.40
C PHE A 301 8.73 8.34 -10.48
N GLY A 302 8.45 7.83 -11.69
CA GLY A 302 8.05 6.44 -11.90
C GLY A 302 9.10 5.43 -11.38
N MET A 303 10.38 5.65 -11.68
CA MET A 303 11.46 4.78 -11.19
C MET A 303 11.66 4.89 -9.67
N HIS A 304 11.56 6.08 -9.08
CA HIS A 304 11.62 6.26 -7.62
C HIS A 304 10.53 5.45 -6.91
N LEU A 305 9.34 5.34 -7.51
CA LEU A 305 8.27 4.50 -6.97
C LEU A 305 8.49 3.01 -7.23
N VAL A 306 9.14 2.60 -8.32
CA VAL A 306 9.63 1.22 -8.44
C VAL A 306 10.55 0.91 -7.26
N ASP A 307 11.51 1.78 -6.95
CA ASP A 307 12.42 1.60 -5.81
C ASP A 307 11.71 1.62 -4.44
N LEU A 308 10.56 2.31 -4.32
CA LEU A 308 9.76 2.39 -3.09
C LEU A 308 8.88 1.14 -2.86
N TYR A 309 8.30 0.58 -3.92
CA TYR A 309 7.38 -0.56 -3.82
C TYR A 309 8.03 -1.92 -4.10
N GLN A 310 9.22 -1.97 -4.72
CA GLN A 310 10.01 -3.19 -4.94
C GLN A 310 10.15 -4.10 -3.71
N PRO A 311 10.41 -3.63 -2.48
CA PRO A 311 10.49 -4.54 -1.33
C PRO A 311 9.16 -5.25 -1.03
N TYR A 312 8.03 -4.59 -1.28
CA TYR A 312 6.71 -5.17 -1.06
C TYR A 312 6.27 -6.16 -2.14
N VAL A 313 6.50 -5.88 -3.43
CA VAL A 313 6.09 -6.82 -4.51
C VAL A 313 7.01 -8.06 -4.61
N PHE A 314 8.06 -8.14 -3.79
CA PHE A 314 8.91 -9.34 -3.61
C PHE A 314 9.00 -9.81 -2.15
N PHE A 315 8.15 -9.30 -1.28
CA PHE A 315 8.08 -9.66 0.14
C PHE A 315 7.70 -11.14 0.31
N LYS A 316 8.34 -11.80 1.28
CA LYS A 316 8.16 -13.25 1.54
C LYS A 316 7.72 -13.54 2.97
N GLY A 317 7.20 -12.52 3.66
CA GLY A 317 6.56 -12.66 4.95
C GLY A 317 5.14 -13.21 4.83
N ARG A 318 4.68 -13.86 5.90
CA ARG A 318 3.28 -14.18 6.16
C ARG A 318 2.97 -13.76 7.59
N PHE A 319 1.81 -13.16 7.82
CA PHE A 319 1.46 -12.64 9.13
C PHE A 319 0.69 -13.70 9.93
N ASP A 320 1.25 -14.10 11.08
CA ASP A 320 0.57 -14.97 12.04
C ASP A 320 -0.63 -14.21 12.60
N ASP A 321 -1.84 -14.78 12.46
CA ASP A 321 -3.11 -14.21 12.95
C ASP A 321 -3.61 -14.95 14.21
N LYS A 322 -2.70 -15.60 14.94
CA LYS A 322 -3.03 -16.54 16.01
C LYS A 322 -3.79 -15.87 17.17
N ASN A 323 -3.46 -14.63 17.53
CA ASN A 323 -4.22 -13.87 18.51
C ASN A 323 -5.61 -13.55 17.96
N LEU A 324 -5.72 -13.14 16.69
CA LEU A 324 -6.99 -12.79 16.04
C LEU A 324 -7.93 -14.01 15.96
N GLU A 325 -7.41 -15.20 15.66
CA GLU A 325 -8.18 -16.45 15.72
C GLU A 325 -8.61 -16.79 17.16
N GLY A 326 -7.77 -16.50 18.15
CA GLY A 326 -8.13 -16.61 19.57
C GLY A 326 -9.31 -15.73 19.93
N LEU A 327 -9.24 -14.44 19.57
CA LEU A 327 -10.32 -13.45 19.74
C LEU A 327 -11.60 -13.88 19.01
N ARG A 328 -11.49 -14.34 17.77
CA ARG A 328 -12.66 -14.82 16.99
C ARG A 328 -13.35 -16.01 17.66
N ARG A 329 -12.59 -16.89 18.32
CA ARG A 329 -13.13 -18.05 19.06
C ARG A 329 -13.74 -17.67 20.40
N SER A 330 -13.19 -16.71 21.14
CA SER A 330 -13.79 -16.24 22.39
C SER A 330 -15.06 -15.41 22.17
N MET A 331 -15.18 -14.77 21.00
CA MET A 331 -16.34 -13.97 20.57
C MET A 331 -17.38 -14.76 19.77
N ALA A 332 -17.16 -16.04 19.48
CA ALA A 332 -18.14 -16.87 18.79
C ALA A 332 -19.42 -17.06 19.65
N PRO A 333 -20.62 -17.06 19.05
CA PRO A 333 -21.86 -17.19 19.80
C PRO A 333 -21.91 -18.50 20.58
N ARG A 334 -22.40 -18.43 21.83
CA ARG A 334 -22.44 -19.57 22.76
C ARG A 334 -23.61 -20.54 22.50
N VAL A 335 -24.38 -20.30 21.44
CA VAL A 335 -25.59 -21.04 21.06
C VAL A 335 -25.58 -21.25 19.55
N ASP A 336 -25.80 -22.48 19.10
CA ASP A 336 -25.92 -22.80 17.67
C ASP A 336 -27.12 -22.06 17.06
N GLY A 337 -26.87 -21.26 16.02
CA GLY A 337 -27.90 -20.61 15.21
C GLY A 337 -27.89 -19.08 15.23
N GLU A 338 -27.19 -18.43 16.16
CA GLU A 338 -26.95 -16.98 16.05
C GLU A 338 -25.96 -16.70 14.90
N VAL A 339 -26.33 -15.78 14.00
CA VAL A 339 -25.42 -15.26 12.98
C VAL A 339 -24.31 -14.50 13.70
N ASN A 340 -23.05 -14.90 13.52
CA ASN A 340 -21.92 -14.21 14.12
C ASN A 340 -21.89 -12.75 13.67
N MET A 341 -22.26 -11.84 14.60
CA MET A 341 -22.43 -10.41 14.35
C MET A 341 -21.14 -9.72 13.89
N PHE A 342 -19.98 -10.33 14.15
CA PHE A 342 -18.68 -9.88 13.65
C PHE A 342 -17.97 -11.03 12.93
N ASP A 343 -18.34 -11.30 11.68
CA ASP A 343 -17.60 -12.24 10.83
C ASP A 343 -16.33 -11.58 10.28
N PHE A 344 -15.18 -12.15 10.63
CA PHE A 344 -13.85 -11.78 10.15
C PHE A 344 -12.93 -12.99 9.94
N ASP A 345 -13.48 -14.20 9.73
CA ASP A 345 -12.63 -15.34 9.36
C ASP A 345 -12.22 -15.21 7.87
N PRO A 346 -10.92 -15.05 7.55
CA PRO A 346 -10.48 -14.94 6.15
C PRO A 346 -10.82 -16.20 5.34
N LYS A 347 -11.10 -17.36 5.97
CA LYS A 347 -11.53 -18.59 5.29
C LYS A 347 -12.92 -18.47 4.64
N HIS A 348 -13.74 -17.48 5.00
CA HIS A 348 -15.03 -17.23 4.35
C HIS A 348 -14.92 -16.46 3.02
N VAL A 349 -13.70 -16.11 2.58
CA VAL A 349 -13.45 -15.42 1.31
C VAL A 349 -13.10 -16.43 0.21
N ASP A 350 -14.02 -16.69 -0.71
CA ASP A 350 -13.65 -17.21 -2.03
C ASP A 350 -12.95 -16.08 -2.80
N TRP A 351 -11.63 -16.19 -2.95
CA TRP A 351 -10.83 -15.16 -3.61
C TRP A 351 -11.13 -15.04 -5.11
N GLU A 352 -11.41 -16.13 -5.83
CA GLU A 352 -11.67 -16.04 -7.27
C GLU A 352 -13.02 -15.36 -7.55
N LEU A 353 -14.05 -15.74 -6.78
CA LEU A 353 -15.37 -15.09 -6.82
C LEU A 353 -15.27 -13.63 -6.37
N TYR A 354 -14.58 -13.35 -5.25
CA TYR A 354 -14.43 -12.01 -4.71
C TYR A 354 -13.72 -11.07 -5.69
N PHE A 355 -12.59 -11.47 -6.27
CA PHE A 355 -11.89 -10.62 -7.24
C PHE A 355 -12.71 -10.41 -8.51
N SER A 356 -13.29 -11.48 -9.08
CA SER A 356 -13.97 -11.41 -10.37
C SER A 356 -15.36 -10.74 -10.34
N THR A 357 -16.13 -10.93 -9.26
CA THR A 357 -17.53 -10.45 -9.17
C THR A 357 -17.77 -9.29 -8.18
N ILE A 358 -16.88 -9.07 -7.21
CA ILE A 358 -17.09 -8.05 -6.16
C ILE A 358 -16.07 -6.92 -6.30
N HIS A 359 -14.77 -7.21 -6.19
CA HIS A 359 -13.73 -6.19 -6.10
C HIS A 359 -13.46 -5.47 -7.43
N ILE A 360 -13.15 -6.19 -8.51
CA ILE A 360 -12.83 -5.57 -9.80
C ILE A 360 -14.05 -4.80 -10.36
N PRO A 361 -15.30 -5.33 -10.30
CA PRO A 361 -16.50 -4.55 -10.62
C PRO A 361 -16.69 -3.34 -9.69
N GLY A 362 -16.41 -3.48 -8.39
CA GLY A 362 -16.43 -2.40 -7.41
C GLY A 362 -15.52 -1.23 -7.77
N VAL A 363 -14.24 -1.49 -8.05
CA VAL A 363 -13.28 -0.49 -8.54
C VAL A 363 -13.80 0.20 -9.80
N MET A 364 -14.36 -0.56 -10.74
CA MET A 364 -14.90 -0.03 -11.98
C MET A 364 -16.18 0.80 -11.80
N LYS A 365 -16.96 0.56 -10.74
CA LYS A 365 -18.21 1.25 -10.40
C LYS A 365 -18.00 2.51 -9.56
N TYR A 366 -17.10 2.46 -8.58
CA TYR A 366 -16.93 3.53 -7.58
C TYR A 366 -15.74 4.46 -7.89
N SER A 367 -14.63 3.92 -8.42
CA SER A 367 -13.38 4.66 -8.64
C SER A 367 -13.16 5.09 -10.10
N CYS A 368 -13.82 4.44 -11.07
CA CYS A 368 -13.82 4.85 -12.48
C CYS A 368 -14.99 5.80 -12.81
N LYS A 369 -14.83 7.07 -12.43
CA LYS A 369 -15.63 8.20 -12.95
C LYS A 369 -14.88 8.91 -14.10
#